data_AF-A0A7K5KJQ8-F1
#
_entry.id   AF-A0A7K5KJQ8-F1
#
_cell.length_a   1.000
_cell.length_b   1.000
_cell.length_c   1.000
_cell.angle_alpha   90.00
_cell.angle_beta   90.00
_cell.angle_gamma   90.00
#
_symmetry.space_group_name_H-M   'P 1'
#
loop_
_entity.id
_entity.type
_entity.pdbx_description
1 polymer ?
#
loop_
_entity_poly.entity_id
_entity_poly.type
_entity_poly.pdbx_seq_one_letter_code
_entity_poly.pdbx_strand_id
1 'polypeptide(L)'
;AAPAGAVSFGVKHTEGVSVDVVSRGRAEAEPVPSSGTRWPLEEGTVLRFSMNQASTEVNDNKVTVSFYGEEGKPITQAGVFLTGIGISLDVDADQDGVVERSSPNKASWTWGPEGHGAILLVGCDREIP
;
A
#
# COMPACT_ATOMS: atom_id res chain seq x y z
N ALA A 1 -0.11 6.86 -19.59
CA ALA A 1 0.34 5.50 -19.95
C ALA A 1 -0.54 4.88 -21.04
N ALA A 2 -1.86 5.10 -21.02
CA ALA A 2 -2.71 4.68 -22.13
C ALA A 2 -2.28 5.36 -23.44
N PRO A 3 -2.14 4.60 -24.54
CA PRO A 3 -1.85 5.16 -25.86
C PRO A 3 -3.10 5.80 -26.47
N ALA A 4 -2.91 6.64 -27.48
CA ALA A 4 -4.02 7.15 -28.28
C ALA A 4 -4.84 6.01 -28.88
N GLY A 5 -6.17 6.14 -28.85
CA GLY A 5 -7.11 5.12 -29.36
C GLY A 5 -7.43 3.99 -28.39
N ALA A 6 -6.88 3.98 -27.17
CA ALA A 6 -7.33 3.07 -26.11
C ALA A 6 -8.68 3.52 -25.55
N VAL A 7 -9.62 2.57 -25.39
CA VAL A 7 -10.97 2.81 -24.89
C VAL A 7 -11.30 1.98 -23.64
N SER A 8 -10.54 0.91 -23.40
CA SER A 8 -10.69 0.08 -22.20
C SER A 8 -9.36 -0.48 -21.74
N PHE A 9 -9.32 -0.98 -20.51
CA PHE A 9 -8.16 -1.64 -19.95
C PHE A 9 -8.53 -2.88 -19.15
N GLY A 10 -7.58 -3.79 -19.03
CA GLY A 10 -7.64 -4.96 -18.15
C GLY A 10 -6.43 -4.98 -17.22
N VAL A 11 -6.58 -5.58 -16.05
CA VAL A 11 -5.52 -5.62 -15.03
C VAL A 11 -5.21 -7.07 -14.68
N LYS A 12 -3.92 -7.37 -14.55
CA LYS A 12 -3.41 -8.61 -13.94
C LYS A 12 -2.41 -8.23 -12.85
N HIS A 13 -2.39 -8.95 -11.75
CA HIS A 13 -1.44 -8.70 -10.68
C HIS A 13 -0.97 -10.01 -10.03
N THR A 14 0.16 -9.95 -9.32
CA THR A 14 0.64 -11.04 -8.46
C THR A 14 -0.23 -11.17 -7.21
N GLU A 15 -0.16 -12.33 -6.55
CA GLU A 15 -0.95 -12.64 -5.34
C GLU A 15 -0.66 -11.67 -4.17
N GLY A 16 0.59 -11.21 -4.03
CA GLY A 16 1.01 -10.27 -2.98
C GLY A 16 0.50 -8.84 -3.15
N VAL A 17 -0.28 -8.56 -4.20
CA VAL A 17 -0.85 -7.23 -4.48
C VAL A 17 -2.37 -7.35 -4.59
N SER A 18 -3.08 -6.50 -3.88
CA SER A 18 -4.51 -6.25 -4.12
C SER A 18 -4.67 -5.02 -4.99
N VAL A 19 -5.60 -5.07 -5.94
CA VAL A 19 -5.86 -3.94 -6.85
C VAL A 19 -7.35 -3.63 -6.87
N ASP A 20 -7.67 -2.36 -6.67
CA ASP A 20 -9.01 -1.82 -6.89
C ASP A 20 -9.02 -0.84 -8.06
N VAL A 21 -10.13 -0.82 -8.79
CA VAL A 21 -10.46 0.22 -9.76
C VAL A 21 -11.35 1.25 -9.09
N VAL A 22 -10.92 2.50 -9.07
CA VAL A 22 -11.68 3.63 -8.52
C VAL A 22 -12.06 4.55 -9.66
N SER A 23 -13.36 4.70 -9.94
CA SER A 23 -13.87 5.57 -11.00
C SER A 23 -14.55 6.79 -10.42
N ARG A 24 -14.37 7.95 -11.06
CA ARG A 24 -14.98 9.20 -10.62
C ARG A 24 -16.52 9.07 -10.65
N GLY A 25 -17.17 9.34 -9.51
CA GLY A 25 -18.63 9.28 -9.38
C GLY A 25 -19.20 7.91 -8.97
N ARG A 26 -18.37 6.86 -8.84
CA ARG A 26 -18.75 5.64 -8.12
C ARG A 26 -18.39 5.78 -6.64
N ALA A 27 -19.31 5.41 -5.76
CA ALA A 27 -19.11 5.49 -4.31
C ALA A 27 -18.13 4.42 -3.80
N GLU A 28 -18.05 3.27 -4.46
CA GLU A 28 -17.26 2.12 -4.02
C GLU A 28 -16.17 1.76 -5.04
N ALA A 29 -15.03 1.32 -4.51
CA ALA A 29 -13.92 0.80 -5.29
C ALA A 29 -14.21 -0.64 -5.71
N GLU A 30 -13.95 -0.98 -6.98
CA GLU A 30 -14.20 -2.32 -7.49
C GLU A 30 -12.93 -3.17 -7.42
N PRO A 31 -12.91 -4.26 -6.62
CA PRO A 31 -11.76 -5.14 -6.57
C PRO A 31 -11.58 -5.83 -7.93
N VAL A 32 -10.33 -5.90 -8.39
CA VAL A 32 -9.96 -6.59 -9.63
C VAL A 32 -10.01 -8.11 -9.39
N PRO A 33 -10.89 -8.87 -10.05
CA PRO A 33 -10.88 -10.33 -9.95
C PRO A 33 -9.71 -10.94 -10.71
N SER A 34 -9.40 -12.20 -10.39
CA SER A 34 -8.22 -12.93 -10.87
C SER A 34 -8.11 -13.10 -12.40
N SER A 35 -9.19 -12.93 -13.19
CA SER A 35 -9.06 -12.74 -14.64
C SER A 35 -10.32 -12.22 -15.34
N GLY A 36 -10.13 -11.63 -16.53
CA GLY A 36 -11.15 -11.50 -17.57
C GLY A 36 -11.96 -10.20 -17.57
N THR A 37 -11.96 -9.44 -16.49
CA THR A 37 -12.71 -8.18 -16.41
C THR A 37 -11.98 -7.07 -17.15
N ARG A 38 -12.74 -6.28 -17.90
CA ARG A 38 -12.27 -5.06 -18.57
C ARG A 38 -13.07 -3.88 -18.05
N TRP A 39 -12.39 -2.76 -17.87
CA TRP A 39 -12.98 -1.51 -17.42
C TRP A 39 -12.85 -0.47 -18.53
N PRO A 40 -13.85 0.43 -18.66
CA PRO A 40 -13.76 1.54 -19.58
C PRO A 40 -12.63 2.48 -19.14
N LEU A 41 -11.92 3.03 -20.12
CA LEU A 41 -10.87 4.02 -19.89
C LEU A 41 -11.51 5.41 -19.83
N GLU A 42 -11.93 5.82 -18.63
CA GLU A 42 -12.61 7.09 -18.39
C GLU A 42 -11.73 8.08 -17.62
N GLU A 43 -12.02 9.37 -17.79
CA GLU A 43 -11.31 10.42 -17.06
C GLU A 43 -11.61 10.31 -15.56
N GLY A 44 -10.55 10.30 -14.74
CA GLY A 44 -10.67 10.16 -13.30
C GLY A 44 -10.77 8.72 -12.81
N THR A 45 -10.64 7.72 -13.70
CA THR A 45 -10.42 6.33 -13.29
C THR A 45 -8.96 6.12 -12.89
N VAL A 46 -8.75 5.60 -11.68
CA VAL A 46 -7.43 5.30 -11.12
C VAL A 46 -7.39 3.88 -10.59
N LEU A 47 -6.18 3.32 -10.54
CA LEU A 47 -5.93 2.05 -9.88
C LEU A 47 -5.35 2.30 -8.48
N ARG A 48 -5.89 1.64 -7.47
CA ARG A 48 -5.34 1.65 -6.12
C ARG A 48 -4.68 0.30 -5.86
N PHE A 49 -3.40 0.32 -5.51
CA PHE A 49 -2.64 -0.87 -5.16
C PHE A 49 -2.42 -0.92 -3.65
N SER A 50 -2.52 -2.10 -3.06
CA SER A 50 -2.13 -2.34 -1.68
C SER A 50 -1.37 -3.66 -1.56
N MET A 51 -0.43 -3.69 -0.62
CA MET A 51 0.34 -4.89 -0.24
C MET A 51 0.21 -5.04 1.29
N ASN A 52 0.05 -6.27 1.76
CA ASN A 52 -0.11 -6.58 3.18
C ASN A 52 1.09 -7.33 3.77
N GLN A 53 2.08 -7.66 2.95
CA GLN A 53 3.30 -8.37 3.33
C GLN A 53 4.50 -7.73 2.63
N ALA A 54 5.67 -7.84 3.27
CA ALA A 54 6.92 -7.44 2.65
C ALA A 54 7.32 -8.43 1.54
N SER A 55 7.99 -7.91 0.52
CA SER A 55 8.60 -8.69 -0.55
C SER A 55 9.72 -9.58 -0.02
N THR A 56 9.86 -10.77 -0.60
CA THR A 56 11.00 -11.67 -0.35
C THR A 56 12.17 -11.36 -1.29
N GLU A 57 11.87 -10.89 -2.50
CA GLU A 57 12.86 -10.55 -3.53
C GLU A 57 12.56 -9.17 -4.13
N VAL A 58 13.57 -8.54 -4.72
CA VAL A 58 13.38 -7.27 -5.43
C VAL A 58 12.48 -7.50 -6.66
N ASN A 59 11.44 -6.67 -6.80
CA ASN A 59 10.46 -6.71 -7.90
C ASN A 59 9.67 -8.02 -8.01
N ASP A 60 9.49 -8.75 -6.91
CA ASP A 60 8.70 -9.99 -6.86
C ASP A 60 7.20 -9.78 -7.06
N ASN A 61 6.73 -8.54 -6.90
CA ASN A 61 5.34 -8.16 -7.07
C ASN A 61 5.15 -7.30 -8.32
N LYS A 62 4.06 -7.53 -9.06
CA LYS A 62 3.82 -6.86 -10.34
C LYS A 62 2.33 -6.61 -10.56
N VAL A 63 2.03 -5.43 -11.11
CA VAL A 63 0.75 -5.13 -11.74
C VAL A 63 0.99 -4.88 -13.23
N THR A 64 0.19 -5.51 -14.09
CA THR A 64 0.21 -5.33 -15.54
C THR A 64 -1.14 -4.80 -16.00
N VAL A 65 -1.12 -3.63 -16.62
CA VAL A 65 -2.28 -3.01 -17.24
C VAL A 65 -2.20 -3.23 -18.74
N SER A 66 -3.22 -3.87 -19.31
CA SER A 66 -3.36 -4.06 -20.76
C SER A 66 -4.38 -3.07 -21.30
N PHE A 67 -4.02 -2.33 -22.34
CA PHE A 67 -4.90 -1.35 -22.99
C PHE A 67 -5.45 -1.91 -24.31
N TYR A 68 -6.73 -1.66 -24.54
CA TYR A 68 -7.47 -2.13 -25.70
C TYR A 68 -8.15 -0.96 -26.41
N GLY A 69 -8.14 -1.01 -27.74
CA GLY A 69 -8.91 -0.11 -28.59
C GLY A 69 -10.33 -0.61 -28.82
N GLU A 70 -10.99 -0.02 -29.81
CA GLU A 70 -12.31 -0.45 -30.27
C GLU A 70 -12.31 -1.93 -30.65
N GLU A 71 -13.49 -2.56 -30.52
CA GLU A 71 -13.69 -4.01 -30.74
C GLU A 71 -12.79 -4.92 -29.88
N GLY A 72 -12.17 -4.36 -28.84
CA GLY A 72 -11.33 -5.09 -27.90
C GLY A 72 -9.95 -5.46 -28.45
N LYS A 73 -9.48 -4.80 -29.52
CA LYS A 73 -8.15 -5.01 -30.10
C LYS A 73 -7.05 -4.64 -29.09
N PRO A 74 -6.11 -5.54 -28.76
CA PRO A 74 -5.00 -5.21 -27.87
C PRO A 74 -4.09 -4.17 -28.53
N ILE A 75 -3.72 -3.13 -27.78
CA ILE A 75 -2.82 -2.08 -28.25
C ILE A 75 -1.45 -2.21 -27.60
N THR A 76 -1.40 -2.11 -26.27
CA THR A 76 -0.14 -2.12 -25.52
C THR A 76 -0.35 -2.54 -24.07
N GLN A 77 0.74 -2.71 -23.34
CA GLN A 77 0.74 -2.98 -21.91
C GLN A 77 1.69 -2.02 -21.17
N ALA A 78 1.33 -1.70 -19.94
CA ALA A 78 2.20 -1.03 -18.98
C ALA A 78 2.34 -1.90 -17.74
N GLY A 79 3.56 -1.99 -17.21
CA GLY A 79 3.86 -2.75 -15.99
C GLY A 79 4.33 -1.85 -14.87
N VAL A 80 3.90 -2.15 -13.65
CA VAL A 80 4.45 -1.61 -12.40
C VAL A 80 5.04 -2.78 -11.65
N PHE A 81 6.33 -2.72 -11.34
CA PHE A 81 7.02 -3.68 -10.49
C PHE A 81 7.17 -3.06 -9.10
N LEU A 82 6.89 -3.85 -8.07
CA LEU A 82 6.80 -3.41 -6.68
C LEU A 82 7.75 -4.26 -5.83
N THR A 83 8.44 -3.59 -4.91
CA THR A 83 9.17 -4.22 -3.81
C THR A 83 8.63 -3.63 -2.51
N GLY A 84 7.86 -4.43 -1.76
CA GLY A 84 7.29 -4.02 -0.49
C GLY A 84 8.29 -4.19 0.64
N ILE A 85 8.46 -3.18 1.48
CA ILE A 85 9.28 -3.26 2.70
C ILE A 85 8.47 -2.76 3.90
N GLY A 86 8.62 -3.43 5.03
CA GLY A 86 8.06 -2.98 6.31
C GLY A 86 9.07 -2.13 7.06
N ILE A 87 8.75 -0.87 7.32
CA ILE A 87 9.59 0.03 8.11
C ILE A 87 8.78 0.51 9.31
N SER A 88 9.32 0.29 10.51
CA SER A 88 8.74 0.76 11.75
C SER A 88 9.86 1.11 12.73
N LEU A 89 9.81 2.32 13.28
CA LEU A 89 10.57 2.66 14.49
C LEU A 89 9.64 2.50 15.67
N ASP A 90 9.99 1.59 16.58
CA ASP A 90 9.14 1.16 17.68
C ASP A 90 9.77 1.54 19.02
N VAL A 91 8.92 1.84 19.98
CA VAL A 91 9.24 2.28 21.34
C VAL A 91 8.21 1.66 22.29
N ASP A 92 8.54 1.55 23.57
CA ASP A 92 7.61 1.20 24.65
C ASP A 92 6.61 2.34 24.88
N ALA A 93 5.47 2.35 24.18
CA ALA A 93 4.48 3.41 24.29
C ALA A 93 3.33 3.08 25.26
N ASP A 94 3.18 1.83 25.70
CA ASP A 94 2.21 1.42 26.74
C ASP A 94 2.81 1.36 28.14
N GLN A 95 4.10 1.66 28.28
CA GLN A 95 4.83 1.86 29.54
C GLN A 95 4.92 0.60 30.40
N ASP A 96 4.98 -0.57 29.77
CA ASP A 96 5.14 -1.86 30.44
C ASP A 96 6.61 -2.29 30.60
N GLY A 97 7.54 -1.53 30.01
CA GLY A 97 8.98 -1.79 30.01
C GLY A 97 9.49 -2.60 28.82
N VAL A 98 8.63 -2.94 27.86
CA VAL A 98 8.97 -3.72 26.65
C VAL A 98 8.59 -2.92 25.40
N VAL A 99 9.46 -2.92 24.39
CA VAL A 99 9.14 -2.25 23.12
C VAL A 99 8.09 -3.05 22.34
N GLU A 100 6.90 -2.49 22.16
CA GLU A 100 5.83 -3.10 21.38
C GLU A 100 5.93 -2.77 19.88
N ARG A 101 5.51 -3.74 19.04
CA ARG A 101 5.63 -3.60 17.58
C ARG A 101 4.54 -2.70 17.02
N SER A 102 4.95 -1.62 16.35
CA SER A 102 4.07 -0.72 15.58
C SER A 102 2.85 -0.21 16.35
N SER A 103 3.03 0.18 17.62
CA SER A 103 1.96 0.78 18.42
C SER A 103 1.28 1.94 17.69
N PRO A 104 -0.06 2.02 17.72
CA PRO A 104 -0.79 3.14 17.12
C PRO A 104 -0.56 4.45 17.87
N ASN A 105 -0.11 4.37 19.13
CA ASN A 105 0.02 5.50 20.03
C ASN A 105 1.43 6.11 20.06
N LYS A 106 2.43 5.41 19.50
CA LYS A 106 3.86 5.77 19.55
C LYS A 106 4.23 7.15 18.99
N ALA A 107 3.34 7.78 18.23
CA ALA A 107 3.54 9.10 17.62
C ALA A 107 3.04 10.26 18.49
N SER A 108 2.53 9.98 19.70
CA SER A 108 1.98 10.99 20.60
C SER A 108 2.29 10.67 22.05
N TRP A 109 2.11 11.66 22.93
CA TRP A 109 2.33 11.50 24.36
C TRP A 109 1.17 12.13 25.14
N THR A 110 0.57 11.39 26.06
CA THR A 110 -0.60 11.83 26.82
C THR A 110 -0.47 11.48 28.31
N TRP A 111 -0.99 12.36 29.16
CA TRP A 111 -1.05 12.14 30.60
C TRP A 111 -2.27 11.28 30.99
N GLY A 112 -2.16 10.57 32.11
CA GLY A 112 -3.29 9.91 32.78
C GLY A 112 -3.13 8.39 32.86
N PRO A 113 -4.04 7.69 33.57
CA PRO A 113 -4.00 6.22 33.69
C PRO A 113 -4.15 5.48 32.35
N GLU A 114 -4.88 6.09 31.41
CA GLU A 114 -5.03 5.62 30.02
C GLU A 114 -4.07 6.36 29.07
N GLY A 115 -3.07 7.05 29.63
CA GLY A 115 -2.07 7.79 28.88
C GLY A 115 -1.10 6.83 28.18
N HIS A 116 -0.39 7.37 27.19
CA HIS A 116 0.54 6.60 26.37
C HIS A 116 1.70 7.46 25.91
N GLY A 117 2.70 6.80 25.34
CA GLY A 117 3.91 7.41 24.79
C GLY A 117 5.13 7.05 25.62
N ALA A 118 6.23 6.82 24.93
CA ALA A 118 7.48 6.42 25.55
C ALA A 118 8.04 7.48 26.50
N ILE A 119 8.72 7.01 27.54
CA ILE A 119 9.36 7.84 28.57
C ILE A 119 10.87 7.81 28.35
N LEU A 120 11.51 8.98 28.43
CA LEU A 120 12.97 9.10 28.36
C LEU A 120 13.50 9.64 29.69
N LEU A 121 14.49 8.95 30.26
CA LEU A 121 15.20 9.38 31.46
C LEU A 121 16.46 10.16 31.10
N VAL A 122 16.80 11.15 31.93
CA VAL A 122 18.10 11.83 31.85
C VAL A 122 19.14 10.95 32.55
N GLY A 123 20.19 10.55 31.83
CA GLY A 123 21.34 9.84 32.39
C GLY A 123 22.21 10.77 33.23
N CYS A 124 21.85 10.95 34.50
CA CYS A 124 22.53 11.82 35.46
C CYS A 124 23.56 11.07 36.33
N ASP A 125 23.69 9.77 36.15
CA ASP A 125 24.65 8.93 36.84
C ASP A 125 26.00 8.89 36.11
N ARG A 126 27.00 8.29 36.76
CA ARG A 126 28.32 8.08 36.19
C ARG A 126 28.59 6.59 36.16
N GLU A 127 28.44 5.98 34.98
CA GLU A 127 28.65 4.52 34.83
C GLU A 127 30.10 4.10 35.09
N ILE A 128 31.08 4.94 34.71
CA ILE A 128 32.51 4.64 34.83
C ILE A 128 33.17 5.60 35.83
N PRO A 129 33.80 5.13 36.92
CA PRO A 129 34.40 5.93 37.99
C PRO A 129 35.52 6.90 37.59
#